data_AF-A0A4S4KV50-F1
#
_entry.id   AF-A0A4S4KV50-F1
#
_cell.length_a   1.000
_cell.length_b   1.000
_cell.length_c   1.000
_cell.angle_alpha   90.00
_cell.angle_beta   90.00
_cell.angle_gamma   90.00
#
_symmetry.space_group_name_H-M   'P 1'
#
loop_
_entity.id
_entity.type
_entity.pdbx_description
1 polymer ?
#
loop_
_entity_poly.entity_id
_entity_poly.type
_entity_poly.pdbx_seq_one_letter_code
_entity_poly.pdbx_strand_id
1 'polypeptide(L)'
;MNSGPNTRETVRKAYEFALNHIGQDKEATEIWTDYIQFLKAGESATTWDDGHKMDSVRKAYQRAVQIPMDNVKRIWEEYQEFENNLNKITAKKFISDLSVAHMQARTVLNQLQEHLTVLFPPLPPPKLKGPSIYIPRATTFSAGEKALVGRWRIYLKWEESNPLELEEKDRATLQTRIQGVYRKAVVRMRFFSEIWYMAYVWNINQSNDPSLLEAKRKDKKDEALSLLERGIEANPASFLLNFAYAEAQEASKSFGDVHTSFTKFLEVLRKELDELESRVNFSPPSSQESAVAVDRTDAPVGWPNASSASQNSSQNSQTSEGQPPKNKELVERRTEYGLAWIVYMRFARRAENLKSARAIFGKSRRDRWTPWQVYEAAALMEYHCTKATDVAMRIFEKGLENFSDEAEFALKYLGFLISINDDSNARALFERAVNSFSPERARPIWERWARYEYQFGNLEAAQILEKRMSDAYPNG
;
A
#
# COMPACT_ATOMS: atom_id res chain seq x y z
N MET A 1 27.62 40.67 -11.92
CA MET A 1 26.86 41.30 -13.02
C MET A 1 25.40 40.87 -12.90
N ASN A 2 24.55 41.77 -12.38
CA ASN A 2 23.07 41.76 -12.45
C ASN A 2 22.61 42.98 -11.62
N SER A 3 23.00 44.18 -12.08
CA SER A 3 22.86 45.45 -11.37
C SER A 3 21.64 46.25 -11.84
N GLY A 4 20.57 45.56 -12.22
CA GLY A 4 19.26 46.17 -12.47
C GLY A 4 18.30 45.91 -11.31
N PRO A 5 17.53 46.90 -10.83
CA PRO A 5 16.51 46.68 -9.80
C PRO A 5 15.50 45.60 -10.21
N ASN A 6 15.20 45.49 -11.51
CA ASN A 6 14.29 44.48 -12.06
C ASN A 6 14.88 43.04 -12.03
N THR A 7 16.20 42.90 -12.25
CA THR A 7 16.88 41.59 -12.15
C THR A 7 16.92 41.11 -10.70
N ARG A 8 17.11 42.01 -9.75
CA ARG A 8 17.15 41.68 -8.32
C ARG A 8 15.78 41.24 -7.80
N GLU A 9 14.71 41.90 -8.25
CA GLU A 9 13.33 41.50 -7.94
C GLU A 9 12.99 40.12 -8.51
N THR A 10 13.49 39.80 -9.71
CA THR A 10 13.32 38.47 -10.32
C THR A 10 14.02 37.39 -9.50
N VAL A 11 15.25 37.64 -9.05
CA VAL A 11 16.00 36.72 -8.19
C VAL A 11 15.30 36.54 -6.83
N ARG A 12 14.79 37.62 -6.24
CA ARG A 12 14.00 37.56 -5.01
C ARG A 12 12.76 36.66 -5.18
N LYS A 13 11.99 36.85 -6.25
CA LYS A 13 10.83 35.99 -6.57
C LYS A 13 11.22 34.54 -6.76
N ALA A 14 12.38 34.25 -7.33
CA ALA A 14 12.89 32.89 -7.47
C ALA A 14 13.20 32.24 -6.11
N TYR A 15 13.85 32.96 -5.19
CA TYR A 15 14.06 32.48 -3.82
C TYR A 15 12.74 32.28 -3.07
N GLU A 16 11.82 33.24 -3.15
CA GLU A 16 10.49 33.11 -2.52
C GLU A 16 9.74 31.89 -3.06
N PHE A 17 9.79 31.65 -4.39
CA PHE A 17 9.22 30.46 -5.01
C PHE A 17 9.85 29.17 -4.48
N ALA A 18 11.18 29.10 -4.42
CA ALA A 18 11.88 27.94 -3.86
C ALA A 18 11.49 27.71 -2.39
N LEU A 19 11.53 28.75 -1.55
CA LEU A 19 11.21 28.66 -0.13
C LEU A 19 9.74 28.29 0.13
N ASN A 20 8.84 28.60 -0.78
CA ASN A 20 7.44 28.18 -0.68
C ASN A 20 7.23 26.69 -0.98
N HIS A 21 8.12 26.06 -1.75
CA HIS A 21 8.01 24.63 -2.07
C HIS A 21 8.93 23.73 -1.24
N ILE A 22 10.17 24.15 -0.96
CA ILE A 22 11.18 23.34 -0.24
C ILE A 22 11.62 23.96 1.08
N GLY A 23 11.19 25.18 1.41
CA GLY A 23 11.70 25.91 2.58
C GLY A 23 11.34 25.31 3.93
N GLN A 24 10.35 24.41 4.00
CA GLN A 24 9.97 23.68 5.23
C GLN A 24 10.83 22.43 5.49
N ASP A 25 11.73 22.13 4.58
CA ASP A 25 12.56 20.94 4.66
C ASP A 25 13.72 21.09 5.65
N LYS A 26 14.13 19.99 6.27
CA LYS A 26 15.26 19.94 7.20
C LYS A 26 16.56 20.43 6.56
N GLU A 27 16.78 20.06 5.29
CA GLU A 27 18.01 20.38 4.54
C GLU A 27 17.95 21.78 3.89
N ALA A 28 16.85 22.54 4.06
CA ALA A 28 16.68 23.86 3.44
C ALA A 28 17.55 24.98 4.03
N THR A 29 18.40 24.66 5.02
CA THR A 29 19.26 25.62 5.72
C THR A 29 20.05 26.51 4.75
N GLU A 30 20.70 25.92 3.75
CA GLU A 30 21.57 26.65 2.82
C GLU A 30 20.79 27.69 1.99
N ILE A 31 19.58 27.31 1.53
CA ILE A 31 18.71 28.20 0.75
C ILE A 31 18.27 29.40 1.61
N TRP A 32 17.97 29.17 2.90
CA TRP A 32 17.63 30.23 3.82
C TRP A 32 18.80 31.17 4.10
N THR A 33 19.99 30.63 4.35
CA THR A 33 21.18 31.45 4.59
C THR A 33 21.54 32.29 3.37
N ASP A 34 21.47 31.72 2.17
CA ASP A 34 21.73 32.42 0.91
C ASP A 34 20.69 33.50 0.65
N TYR A 35 19.41 33.22 0.91
CA TYR A 35 18.35 34.21 0.77
C TYR A 35 18.53 35.38 1.74
N ILE A 36 18.87 35.11 3.00
CA ILE A 36 19.11 36.15 4.01
C ILE A 36 20.34 36.98 3.63
N GLN A 37 21.43 36.36 3.20
CA GLN A 37 22.63 37.06 2.71
C GLN A 37 22.31 37.90 1.48
N PHE A 38 21.54 37.36 0.55
CA PHE A 38 21.05 38.09 -0.61
C PHE A 38 20.27 39.33 -0.18
N LEU A 39 19.30 39.22 0.73
CA LEU A 39 18.54 40.37 1.24
C LEU A 39 19.44 41.41 1.93
N LYS A 40 20.41 40.98 2.74
CA LYS A 40 21.39 41.87 3.40
C LYS A 40 22.31 42.59 2.40
N ALA A 41 22.66 41.95 1.29
CA ALA A 41 23.49 42.52 0.23
C ALA A 41 22.74 43.50 -0.69
N GLY A 42 21.48 43.83 -0.41
CA GLY A 42 20.73 44.83 -1.19
C GLY A 42 21.26 46.24 -0.99
N GLU A 43 21.57 46.91 -2.09
CA GLU A 43 21.84 48.35 -2.08
C GLU A 43 20.53 49.10 -1.81
N SER A 44 20.58 50.02 -0.87
CA SER A 44 19.49 50.89 -0.45
C SER A 44 19.92 52.32 -0.71
N ALA A 45 19.19 53.02 -1.58
CA ALA A 45 19.53 54.40 -1.97
C ALA A 45 18.99 55.42 -0.96
N THR A 46 17.95 55.06 -0.21
CA THR A 46 17.30 55.94 0.77
C THR A 46 17.13 55.27 2.14
N THR A 47 17.03 56.08 3.20
CA THR A 47 16.76 55.62 4.57
C THR A 47 15.43 54.88 4.70
N TRP A 48 14.45 55.16 3.82
CA TRP A 48 13.20 54.43 3.73
C TRP A 48 13.39 53.02 3.15
N ASP A 49 14.21 52.89 2.09
CA ASP A 49 14.56 51.60 1.51
C ASP A 49 15.35 50.73 2.50
N ASP A 50 16.22 51.35 3.31
CA ASP A 50 16.92 50.68 4.42
C ASP A 50 15.93 50.07 5.41
N GLY A 51 14.89 50.82 5.81
CA GLY A 51 13.83 50.31 6.68
C GLY A 51 13.14 49.08 6.09
N HIS A 52 12.71 49.18 4.82
CA HIS A 52 12.02 48.06 4.14
C HIS A 52 12.91 46.82 3.98
N LYS A 53 14.21 47.03 3.74
CA LYS A 53 15.22 45.97 3.70
C LYS A 53 15.35 45.29 5.06
N MET A 54 15.47 46.05 6.15
CA MET A 54 15.57 45.49 7.50
C MET A 54 14.32 44.71 7.89
N ASP A 55 13.13 45.19 7.52
CA ASP A 55 11.87 44.48 7.74
C ASP A 55 11.78 43.19 6.93
N SER A 56 12.26 43.20 5.69
CA SER A 56 12.32 42.00 4.83
C SER A 56 13.28 40.95 5.39
N VAL A 57 14.45 41.37 5.86
CA VAL A 57 15.43 40.50 6.54
C VAL A 57 14.86 39.96 7.84
N ARG A 58 14.19 40.79 8.65
CA ARG A 58 13.51 40.36 9.88
C ARG A 58 12.46 39.30 9.58
N LYS A 59 11.61 39.52 8.58
CA LYS A 59 10.57 38.56 8.18
C LYS A 59 11.17 37.23 7.72
N ALA A 60 12.30 37.26 7.00
CA ALA A 60 13.01 36.04 6.58
C ALA A 60 13.56 35.25 7.78
N TYR A 61 14.22 35.92 8.73
CA TYR A 61 14.69 35.28 9.97
C TYR A 61 13.54 34.71 10.80
N GLN A 62 12.49 35.50 11.03
CA GLN A 62 11.32 35.08 11.81
C GLN A 62 10.67 33.83 11.23
N ARG A 63 10.61 33.69 9.90
CA ARG A 63 10.10 32.48 9.24
C ARG A 63 11.08 31.31 9.39
N ALA A 64 12.38 31.53 9.20
CA ALA A 64 13.39 30.46 9.24
C ALA A 64 13.54 29.82 10.64
N VAL A 65 13.53 30.62 11.72
CA VAL A 65 13.81 30.13 13.08
C VAL A 65 12.72 29.22 13.66
N GLN A 66 11.53 29.22 13.04
CA GLN A 66 10.38 28.38 13.42
C GLN A 66 10.38 27.02 12.70
N ILE A 67 11.30 26.79 11.75
CA ILE A 67 11.34 25.57 10.94
C ILE A 67 12.38 24.61 11.54
N PRO A 68 12.05 23.31 11.72
CA PRO A 68 12.99 22.28 12.14
C PRO A 68 14.08 22.00 11.07
N MET A 69 15.14 22.80 11.05
CA MET A 69 16.27 22.69 10.13
C MET A 69 17.59 22.38 10.86
N ASP A 70 18.52 21.68 10.20
CA ASP A 70 19.76 21.19 10.83
C ASP A 70 20.57 22.27 11.57
N ASN A 71 20.74 23.46 10.98
CA ASN A 71 21.49 24.56 11.60
C ASN A 71 20.58 25.68 12.14
N VAL A 72 19.36 25.35 12.59
CA VAL A 72 18.42 26.35 13.12
C VAL A 72 19.00 27.14 14.31
N LYS A 73 19.88 26.52 15.12
CA LYS A 73 20.57 27.18 16.24
C LYS A 73 21.46 28.34 15.76
N ARG A 74 22.22 28.12 14.68
CA ARG A 74 23.09 29.15 14.11
C ARG A 74 22.28 30.32 13.54
N ILE A 75 21.19 30.02 12.83
CA ILE A 75 20.29 31.07 12.29
C ILE A 75 19.67 31.89 13.43
N TRP A 76 19.37 31.27 14.57
CA TRP A 76 18.88 31.95 15.76
C TRP A 76 19.92 32.87 16.40
N GLU A 77 21.18 32.43 16.51
CA GLU A 77 22.29 33.26 16.99
C GLU A 77 22.48 34.50 16.08
N GLU A 78 22.50 34.29 14.75
CA GLU A 78 22.59 35.38 13.77
C GLU A 78 21.38 36.34 13.84
N TYR A 79 20.18 35.83 14.16
CA TYR A 79 18.98 36.65 14.38
C TYR A 79 19.07 37.50 15.64
N GLN A 80 19.56 36.92 16.75
CA GLN A 80 19.77 37.64 18.00
C GLN A 80 20.79 38.77 17.82
N GLU A 81 21.90 38.52 17.12
CA GLU A 81 22.88 39.54 16.78
C GLU A 81 22.27 40.65 15.90
N PHE A 82 21.48 40.27 14.90
CA PHE A 82 20.80 41.22 14.01
C PHE A 82 19.85 42.17 14.76
N GLU A 83 18.96 41.64 15.61
CA GLU A 83 18.01 42.48 16.36
C GLU A 83 18.71 43.34 17.42
N ASN A 84 19.72 42.80 18.11
CA ASN A 84 20.50 43.55 19.09
C ASN A 84 21.30 44.71 18.47
N ASN A 85 21.78 44.53 17.23
CA ASN A 85 22.47 45.57 16.47
C ASN A 85 21.53 46.66 15.98
N LEU A 86 20.26 46.35 15.71
CA LEU A 86 19.24 47.32 15.33
C LEU A 86 18.74 48.14 16.52
N ASN A 87 18.16 47.47 17.53
CA ASN A 87 17.65 48.12 18.73
C ASN A 87 17.50 47.13 19.89
N LYS A 88 18.36 47.28 20.91
CA LYS A 88 18.41 46.41 22.10
C LYS A 88 17.10 46.35 22.91
N ILE A 89 16.25 47.38 22.85
CA ILE A 89 15.00 47.44 23.62
C ILE A 89 13.93 46.59 22.94
N THR A 90 13.71 46.80 21.64
CA THR A 90 12.74 46.03 20.86
C THR A 90 13.20 44.59 20.62
N ALA A 91 14.51 44.37 20.53
CA ALA A 91 15.11 43.03 20.39
C ALA A 91 14.65 42.08 21.50
N LYS A 92 14.62 42.52 22.77
CA LYS A 92 14.18 41.67 23.89
C LYS A 92 12.77 41.13 23.69
N LYS A 93 11.86 41.96 23.20
CA LYS A 93 10.47 41.57 22.93
C LYS A 93 10.37 40.60 21.76
N PHE A 94 11.00 40.91 20.62
CA PHE A 94 10.96 40.02 19.46
C PHE A 94 11.61 38.66 19.74
N ILE A 95 12.72 38.64 20.47
CA ILE A 95 13.41 37.41 20.87
C ILE A 95 12.55 36.61 21.86
N SER A 96 11.90 37.26 22.84
CA SER A 96 11.03 36.54 23.78
C SER A 96 9.84 35.91 23.07
N ASP A 97 9.20 36.64 22.16
CA ASP A 97 8.00 36.19 21.45
C ASP A 97 8.28 34.97 20.56
N LEU A 98 9.45 34.92 19.90
CA LEU A 98 9.84 33.79 19.04
C LEU A 98 10.57 32.65 19.78
N SER A 99 11.03 32.86 21.01
CA SER A 99 11.82 31.86 21.74
C SER A 99 11.09 30.54 21.93
N VAL A 100 9.78 30.57 22.19
CA VAL A 100 8.94 29.38 22.38
C VAL A 100 8.87 28.55 21.10
N ALA A 101 8.54 29.20 19.97
CA ALA A 101 8.46 28.55 18.66
C ALA A 101 9.82 27.98 18.22
N HIS A 102 10.92 28.69 18.50
CA HIS A 102 12.27 28.20 18.21
C HIS A 102 12.63 26.95 19.05
N MET A 103 12.30 26.94 20.34
CA MET A 103 12.54 25.79 21.21
C MET A 103 11.71 24.57 20.77
N GLN A 104 10.47 24.78 20.32
CA GLN A 104 9.64 23.73 19.74
C GLN A 104 10.26 23.20 18.44
N ALA A 105 10.67 24.08 17.52
CA ALA A 105 11.32 23.68 16.28
C ALA A 105 12.57 22.83 16.51
N ARG A 106 13.36 23.15 17.55
CA ARG A 106 14.53 22.33 17.97
C ARG A 106 14.15 20.98 18.53
N THR A 107 13.12 20.91 19.37
CA THR A 107 12.63 19.64 19.92
C THR A 107 12.14 18.72 18.81
N VAL A 108 11.35 19.27 17.88
CA VAL A 108 10.86 18.54 16.70
C VAL A 108 12.00 18.13 15.78
N LEU A 109 13.05 18.95 15.62
CA LEU A 109 14.24 18.57 14.83
C LEU A 109 14.93 17.32 15.39
N ASN A 110 15.07 17.21 16.72
CA ASN A 110 15.68 16.03 17.33
C ASN A 110 14.84 14.77 17.06
N GLN A 111 13.52 14.86 17.26
CA GLN A 111 12.59 13.76 16.95
C GLN A 111 12.61 13.40 15.46
N LEU A 112 12.67 14.41 14.58
CA LEU A 112 12.78 14.23 13.14
C LEU A 112 14.08 13.50 12.76
N GLN A 113 15.20 13.81 13.42
CA GLN A 113 16.48 13.14 13.20
C GLN A 113 16.42 11.65 13.58
N GLU A 114 15.71 11.29 14.66
CA GLU A 114 15.50 9.88 15.03
C GLU A 114 14.76 9.09 13.94
N HIS A 115 13.76 9.70 13.30
CA HIS A 115 13.06 9.08 12.17
C HIS A 115 13.92 9.03 10.90
N LEU A 116 14.60 10.13 10.56
CA LEU A 116 15.31 10.25 9.29
C LEU A 116 16.62 9.46 9.23
N THR A 117 17.34 9.31 10.34
CA THR A 117 18.59 8.54 10.38
C THR A 117 18.39 7.08 9.97
N VAL A 118 17.21 6.52 10.26
CA VAL A 118 16.84 5.15 9.85
C VAL A 118 16.44 5.09 8.38
N LEU A 119 15.79 6.13 7.85
CA LEU A 119 15.32 6.18 6.45
C LEU A 119 16.43 6.55 5.46
N PHE A 120 17.40 7.36 5.91
CA PHE A 120 18.53 7.86 5.17
C PHE A 120 19.82 7.53 5.93
N PRO A 121 20.29 6.27 5.88
CA PRO A 121 21.57 5.93 6.48
C PRO A 121 22.67 6.74 5.77
N PRO A 122 23.68 7.23 6.51
CA PRO A 122 24.79 7.97 5.93
C PRO A 122 25.46 7.12 4.85
N LEU A 123 25.80 7.75 3.73
CA LEU A 123 26.46 7.07 2.62
C LEU A 123 27.73 6.38 3.14
N PRO A 124 27.99 5.11 2.75
CA PRO A 124 29.24 4.46 3.10
C PRO A 124 30.43 5.26 2.54
N PRO A 125 31.60 5.23 3.21
CA PRO A 125 32.80 5.95 2.76
C PRO A 125 33.15 5.61 1.31
N PRO A 126 33.82 6.53 0.58
CA PRO A 126 33.81 6.65 -0.88
C PRO A 126 34.62 5.56 -1.61
N LYS A 127 34.30 4.29 -1.39
CA LYS A 127 34.95 3.14 -2.03
C LYS A 127 34.20 2.62 -3.25
N LEU A 128 32.95 3.03 -3.48
CA LEU A 128 32.23 2.70 -4.71
C LEU A 128 31.86 3.97 -5.46
N LYS A 129 32.39 4.08 -6.69
CA LYS A 129 31.94 5.00 -7.75
C LYS A 129 30.53 4.60 -8.22
N GLY A 130 29.56 4.57 -7.32
CA GLY A 130 28.15 4.47 -7.67
C GLY A 130 27.65 5.82 -8.16
N PRO A 131 26.62 5.87 -9.02
CA PRO A 131 26.00 7.13 -9.39
C PRO A 131 25.49 7.85 -8.13
N SER A 132 25.74 9.17 -8.04
CA SER A 132 25.25 10.04 -6.96
C SER A 132 23.72 10.11 -6.85
N ILE A 133 23.01 9.44 -7.76
CA ILE A 133 21.55 9.46 -7.90
C ILE A 133 21.02 8.12 -7.42
N TYR A 134 20.15 8.16 -6.41
CA TYR A 134 19.43 6.99 -5.95
C TYR A 134 18.36 6.60 -6.99
N ILE A 135 18.53 5.47 -7.67
CA ILE A 135 17.52 4.91 -8.57
C ILE A 135 16.74 3.84 -7.80
N PRO A 136 15.41 3.99 -7.62
CA PRO A 136 14.58 2.96 -7.02
C PRO A 136 14.72 1.63 -7.77
N ARG A 137 14.88 0.53 -7.04
CA ARG A 137 14.93 -0.82 -7.61
C ARG A 137 13.55 -1.47 -7.56
N ALA A 138 13.28 -2.39 -8.48
CA ALA A 138 12.07 -3.20 -8.47
C ALA A 138 11.93 -3.91 -7.11
N THR A 139 10.69 -3.99 -6.60
CA THR A 139 10.41 -4.55 -5.28
C THR A 139 10.73 -6.03 -5.25
N THR A 140 11.48 -6.46 -4.23
CA THR A 140 11.70 -7.87 -3.93
C THR A 140 10.86 -8.34 -2.75
N PHE A 141 10.17 -7.40 -2.08
CA PHE A 141 9.38 -7.60 -0.87
C PHE A 141 10.15 -8.33 0.24
N SER A 142 11.48 -8.18 0.24
CA SER A 142 12.36 -8.70 1.29
C SER A 142 11.95 -8.16 2.67
N ALA A 143 12.25 -8.90 3.74
CA ALA A 143 12.00 -8.49 5.12
C ALA A 143 12.56 -7.07 5.41
N GLY A 144 13.72 -6.73 4.84
CA GLY A 144 14.30 -5.38 4.94
C GLY A 144 13.50 -4.29 4.25
N GLU A 145 12.94 -4.57 3.06
CA GLU A 145 12.07 -3.63 2.34
C GLU A 145 10.73 -3.42 3.07
N LYS A 146 10.14 -4.50 3.60
CA LYS A 146 8.92 -4.42 4.42
C LYS A 146 9.15 -3.60 5.69
N ALA A 147 10.29 -3.80 6.36
CA ALA A 147 10.68 -2.99 7.50
C ALA A 147 10.84 -1.51 7.11
N LEU A 148 11.49 -1.21 5.98
CA LEU A 148 11.64 0.15 5.47
C LEU A 148 10.29 0.83 5.19
N VAL A 149 9.35 0.14 4.54
CA VAL A 149 7.96 0.64 4.37
C VAL A 149 7.33 0.93 5.72
N GLY A 150 7.45 0.00 6.68
CA GLY A 150 6.96 0.19 8.05
C GLY A 150 7.51 1.46 8.71
N ARG A 151 8.81 1.74 8.54
CA ARG A 151 9.45 2.97 9.06
C ARG A 151 8.91 4.22 8.37
N TRP A 152 8.75 4.21 7.04
CA TRP A 152 8.13 5.32 6.31
C TRP A 152 6.71 5.59 6.78
N ARG A 153 5.90 4.57 7.03
CA ARG A 153 4.53 4.73 7.56
C ARG A 153 4.52 5.40 8.94
N ILE A 154 5.43 4.99 9.83
CA ILE A 154 5.55 5.60 11.16
C ILE A 154 5.92 7.07 11.00
N TYR A 155 6.89 7.38 10.15
CA TYR A 155 7.31 8.77 9.91
C TYR A 155 6.19 9.63 9.31
N LEU A 156 5.46 9.13 8.31
CA LEU A 156 4.34 9.84 7.70
C LEU A 156 3.21 10.11 8.70
N LYS A 157 2.84 9.10 9.51
CA LYS A 157 1.84 9.27 10.58
C LYS A 157 2.30 10.24 11.66
N TRP A 158 3.59 10.24 12.00
CA TRP A 158 4.15 11.20 12.93
C TRP A 158 4.05 12.62 12.36
N GLU A 159 4.37 12.85 11.09
CA GLU A 159 4.20 14.16 10.46
C GLU A 159 2.72 14.61 10.41
N GLU A 160 1.80 13.67 10.16
CA GLU A 160 0.35 13.92 10.22
C GLU A 160 -0.15 14.28 11.62
N SER A 161 0.54 13.84 12.68
CA SER A 161 0.18 14.17 14.06
C SER A 161 0.45 15.63 14.44
N ASN A 162 1.02 16.41 13.51
CA ASN A 162 1.41 17.81 13.69
C ASN A 162 2.33 18.02 14.91
N PRO A 163 3.58 17.50 14.87
CA PRO A 163 4.53 17.64 15.98
C PRO A 163 4.89 19.09 16.31
N LEU A 164 4.75 20.00 15.34
CA LEU A 164 4.96 21.44 15.49
C LEU A 164 3.75 22.16 16.10
N GLU A 165 2.67 21.45 16.41
CA GLU A 165 1.41 21.99 16.96
C GLU A 165 0.99 23.29 16.26
N LEU A 166 1.18 23.35 14.94
CA LEU A 166 0.88 24.55 14.15
C LEU A 166 -0.60 24.89 14.32
N GLU A 167 -0.87 26.14 14.69
CA GLU A 167 -2.22 26.66 14.85
C GLU A 167 -2.99 26.58 13.51
N GLU A 168 -4.32 26.65 13.59
CA GLU A 168 -5.20 26.61 12.43
C GLU A 168 -4.93 27.75 11.42
N LYS A 169 -4.37 28.87 11.89
CA LYS A 169 -3.91 29.99 11.05
C LYS A 169 -2.79 29.58 10.09
N ASP A 170 -1.92 28.67 10.51
CA ASP A 170 -0.76 28.19 9.74
C ASP A 170 -1.01 26.84 9.07
N ARG A 171 -2.29 26.45 8.95
CA ARG A 171 -2.70 25.19 8.30
C ARG A 171 -2.18 25.03 6.87
N ALA A 172 -2.03 26.12 6.11
CA ALA A 172 -1.45 26.08 4.78
C ALA A 172 0.04 25.65 4.80
N THR A 173 0.76 26.08 5.84
CA THR A 173 2.16 25.69 6.08
C THR A 173 2.25 24.21 6.44
N LEU A 174 1.37 23.73 7.32
CA LEU A 174 1.27 22.30 7.66
C LEU A 174 0.96 21.44 6.42
N GLN A 175 -0.01 21.86 5.60
CA GLN A 175 -0.34 21.17 4.34
C GLN A 175 0.87 21.09 3.40
N THR A 176 1.59 22.20 3.21
CA THR A 176 2.78 22.24 2.35
C THR A 176 3.89 21.32 2.88
N ARG A 177 4.08 21.30 4.20
CA ARG A 177 5.06 20.44 4.87
C ARG A 177 4.74 18.96 4.65
N ILE A 178 3.51 18.54 4.95
CA ILE A 178 3.09 17.14 4.76
C ILE A 178 3.14 16.74 3.28
N GLN A 179 2.72 17.61 2.35
CA GLN A 179 2.85 17.36 0.91
C GLN A 179 4.31 17.16 0.49
N GLY A 180 5.24 17.97 1.02
CA GLY A 180 6.67 17.82 0.77
C GLY A 180 7.19 16.47 1.23
N VAL A 181 6.80 16.03 2.43
CA VAL A 181 7.20 14.73 2.97
C VAL A 181 6.62 13.58 2.15
N TYR A 182 5.34 13.64 1.76
CA TYR A 182 4.75 12.64 0.88
C TYR A 182 5.44 12.57 -0.49
N ARG A 183 5.80 13.72 -1.08
CA ARG A 183 6.56 13.76 -2.34
C ARG A 183 7.92 13.08 -2.19
N LYS A 184 8.64 13.35 -1.10
CA LYS A 184 9.91 12.68 -0.78
C LYS A 184 9.74 11.17 -0.62
N ALA A 185 8.72 10.75 0.14
CA ALA A 185 8.41 9.34 0.36
C ALA A 185 8.10 8.62 -0.96
N VAL A 186 7.30 9.25 -1.83
CA VAL A 186 6.93 8.74 -3.15
C VAL A 186 8.12 8.60 -4.09
N VAL A 187 9.05 9.57 -4.11
CA VAL A 187 10.28 9.47 -4.93
C VAL A 187 11.12 8.29 -4.46
N ARG A 188 11.25 8.11 -3.14
CA ARG A 188 12.12 7.08 -2.58
C ARG A 188 11.50 5.67 -2.68
N MET A 189 10.20 5.59 -2.43
CA MET A 189 9.41 4.35 -2.37
C MET A 189 8.46 4.25 -3.57
N ARG A 190 8.96 4.64 -4.75
CA ARG A 190 8.20 4.71 -6.02
C ARG A 190 7.41 3.44 -6.32
N PHE A 191 7.99 2.27 -6.04
CA PHE A 191 7.38 0.98 -6.35
C PHE A 191 6.50 0.38 -5.23
N PHE A 192 6.23 1.13 -4.16
CA PHE A 192 5.42 0.66 -3.04
C PHE A 192 4.05 1.32 -3.07
N SER A 193 3.03 0.56 -3.44
CA SER A 193 1.66 1.05 -3.58
C SER A 193 1.06 1.61 -2.30
N GLU A 194 1.48 1.12 -1.13
CA GLU A 194 0.96 1.62 0.16
C GLU A 194 1.26 3.11 0.38
N ILE A 195 2.47 3.57 0.00
CA ILE A 195 2.87 4.97 0.19
C ILE A 195 2.07 5.89 -0.74
N TRP A 196 1.85 5.47 -1.98
CA TRP A 196 0.98 6.16 -2.93
C TRP A 196 -0.45 6.26 -2.41
N TYR A 197 -0.99 5.17 -1.86
CA TYR A 197 -2.33 5.15 -1.30
C TYR A 197 -2.45 6.05 -0.07
N MET A 198 -1.48 6.05 0.85
CA MET A 198 -1.46 6.98 1.99
C MET A 198 -1.46 8.44 1.52
N ALA A 199 -0.64 8.77 0.52
CA ALA A 199 -0.58 10.11 -0.04
C ALA A 199 -1.93 10.51 -0.69
N TYR A 200 -2.59 9.58 -1.38
CA TYR A 200 -3.93 9.78 -1.93
C TYR A 200 -4.97 10.02 -0.83
N VAL A 201 -5.03 9.16 0.19
CA VAL A 201 -5.97 9.27 1.33
C VAL A 201 -5.79 10.59 2.06
N TRP A 202 -4.55 11.03 2.25
CA TRP A 202 -4.29 12.32 2.87
C TRP A 202 -4.83 13.47 1.98
N ASN A 203 -4.52 13.48 0.68
CA ASN A 203 -4.99 14.55 -0.23
C ASN A 203 -6.52 14.59 -0.39
N ILE A 204 -7.18 13.43 -0.47
CA ILE A 204 -8.65 13.39 -0.54
C ILE A 204 -9.30 13.88 0.75
N ASN A 205 -8.71 13.57 1.92
CA ASN A 205 -9.19 14.12 3.19
C ASN A 205 -9.04 15.64 3.25
N GLN A 206 -7.92 16.18 2.75
CA GLN A 206 -7.74 17.64 2.62
C GLN A 206 -8.72 18.28 1.63
N SER A 207 -9.21 17.54 0.63
CA SER A 207 -10.22 18.04 -0.33
C SER A 207 -11.63 18.10 0.25
N ASN A 208 -11.91 17.30 1.29
CA ASN A 208 -13.22 17.23 1.93
C ASN A 208 -13.41 18.24 3.07
N ASP A 209 -12.41 19.09 3.29
CA ASP A 209 -12.43 20.16 4.28
C ASP A 209 -13.61 21.14 4.07
N PRO A 210 -14.53 21.28 5.05
CA PRO A 210 -15.71 22.14 4.94
C PRO A 210 -15.41 23.63 4.76
N SER A 211 -14.22 24.07 5.17
CA SER A 211 -13.82 25.49 5.08
C SER A 211 -13.48 25.96 3.66
N LEU A 212 -13.31 25.02 2.71
CA LEU A 212 -12.90 25.33 1.34
C LEU A 212 -14.08 25.54 0.40
N LEU A 213 -13.96 26.55 -0.46
CA LEU A 213 -14.91 26.79 -1.56
C LEU A 213 -15.00 25.55 -2.46
N GLU A 214 -16.19 25.25 -2.96
CA GLU A 214 -16.44 24.03 -3.77
C GLU A 214 -15.51 23.88 -4.97
N ALA A 215 -15.18 24.98 -5.67
CA ALA A 215 -14.21 24.95 -6.77
C ALA A 215 -12.83 24.45 -6.31
N LYS A 216 -12.31 24.96 -5.19
CA LYS A 216 -11.02 24.51 -4.64
C LYS A 216 -11.06 23.08 -4.13
N ARG A 217 -12.23 22.61 -3.65
CA ARG A 217 -12.41 21.20 -3.28
C ARG A 217 -12.32 20.31 -4.50
N LYS A 218 -12.90 20.71 -5.64
CA LYS A 218 -12.78 19.99 -6.90
C LYS A 218 -11.33 19.94 -7.39
N ASP A 219 -10.63 21.07 -7.43
CA ASP A 219 -9.22 21.12 -7.87
C ASP A 219 -8.33 20.19 -7.03
N LYS A 220 -8.52 20.16 -5.70
CA LYS A 220 -7.80 19.25 -4.81
C LYS A 220 -8.16 17.77 -5.02
N LYS A 221 -9.41 17.47 -5.39
CA LYS A 221 -9.82 16.10 -5.76
C LYS A 221 -9.14 15.67 -7.05
N ASP A 222 -9.08 16.56 -8.03
CA ASP A 222 -8.41 16.30 -9.31
C ASP A 222 -6.89 16.12 -9.11
N GLU A 223 -6.26 16.90 -8.22
CA GLU A 223 -4.86 16.68 -7.82
C GLU A 223 -4.65 15.30 -7.16
N ALA A 224 -5.56 14.89 -6.27
CA ALA A 224 -5.51 13.57 -5.63
C ALA A 224 -5.65 12.43 -6.67
N LEU A 225 -6.55 12.56 -7.65
CA LEU A 225 -6.69 11.61 -8.75
C LEU A 225 -5.42 11.54 -9.61
N SER A 226 -4.82 12.69 -9.95
CA SER A 226 -3.55 12.74 -10.70
C SER A 226 -2.40 12.06 -9.96
N LEU A 227 -2.41 12.09 -8.63
CA LEU A 227 -1.42 11.39 -7.80
C LEU A 227 -1.61 9.88 -7.89
N LEU A 228 -2.87 9.43 -7.92
CA LEU A 228 -3.21 8.01 -8.03
C LEU A 228 -2.87 7.45 -9.41
N GLU A 229 -3.15 8.20 -10.49
CA GLU A 229 -2.75 7.87 -11.86
C GLU A 229 -1.23 7.69 -11.98
N ARG A 230 -0.45 8.66 -11.47
CA ARG A 230 1.01 8.53 -11.39
C ARG A 230 1.42 7.31 -10.60
N GLY A 231 0.72 6.97 -9.52
CA GLY A 231 0.95 5.77 -8.73
C GLY A 231 0.73 4.47 -9.53
N ILE A 232 -0.33 4.42 -10.34
CA ILE A 232 -0.62 3.30 -11.24
C ILE A 232 0.44 3.18 -12.34
N GLU A 233 0.92 4.30 -12.88
CA GLU A 233 2.04 4.28 -13.84
C GLU A 233 3.34 3.72 -13.23
N ALA A 234 3.58 3.91 -11.92
CA ALA A 234 4.68 3.21 -11.24
C ALA A 234 4.43 1.72 -11.10
N ASN A 235 3.22 1.40 -10.65
CA ASN A 235 2.84 0.11 -10.10
C ASN A 235 1.60 -0.40 -10.82
N PRO A 236 1.72 -0.75 -12.11
CA PRO A 236 0.55 -1.09 -12.92
C PRO A 236 -0.15 -2.36 -12.41
N ALA A 237 0.60 -3.30 -11.81
CA ALA A 237 0.07 -4.53 -11.23
C ALA A 237 -0.51 -4.37 -9.80
N SER A 238 -0.55 -3.15 -9.25
CA SER A 238 -1.05 -2.97 -7.88
C SER A 238 -2.57 -3.03 -7.80
N PHE A 239 -3.09 -4.06 -7.12
CA PHE A 239 -4.53 -4.17 -6.80
C PHE A 239 -5.04 -2.96 -6.01
N LEU A 240 -4.28 -2.51 -5.00
CA LEU A 240 -4.68 -1.41 -4.12
C LEU A 240 -4.93 -0.11 -4.89
N LEU A 241 -4.00 0.29 -5.77
CA LEU A 241 -4.11 1.56 -6.49
C LEU A 241 -5.17 1.50 -7.58
N ASN A 242 -5.23 0.41 -8.34
CA ASN A 242 -6.24 0.24 -9.39
C ASN A 242 -7.67 0.21 -8.80
N PHE A 243 -7.88 -0.48 -7.68
CA PHE A 243 -9.19 -0.50 -7.01
C PHE A 243 -9.54 0.85 -6.40
N ALA A 244 -8.60 1.51 -5.71
CA ALA A 244 -8.83 2.85 -5.18
C ALA A 244 -9.17 3.87 -6.29
N TYR A 245 -8.54 3.75 -7.46
CA TYR A 245 -8.81 4.62 -8.61
C TYR A 245 -10.17 4.34 -9.23
N ALA A 246 -10.52 3.06 -9.40
CA ALA A 246 -11.85 2.67 -9.85
C ALA A 246 -12.95 3.19 -8.90
N GLU A 247 -12.77 3.09 -7.59
CA GLU A 247 -13.71 3.62 -6.59
C GLU A 247 -13.82 5.15 -6.65
N ALA A 248 -12.69 5.85 -6.82
CA ALA A 248 -12.68 7.31 -6.93
C ALA A 248 -13.39 7.79 -8.20
N GLN A 249 -13.22 7.09 -9.32
CA GLN A 249 -13.89 7.39 -10.58
C GLN A 249 -15.39 7.03 -10.56
N GLU A 250 -15.75 5.92 -9.91
CA GLU A 250 -17.14 5.54 -9.67
C GLU A 250 -17.85 6.61 -8.81
N ALA A 251 -17.19 7.13 -7.77
CA ALA A 251 -17.70 8.23 -6.95
C ALA A 251 -17.90 9.52 -7.78
N SER A 252 -17.02 9.76 -8.76
CA SER A 252 -17.12 10.86 -9.74
C SER A 252 -18.08 10.56 -10.91
N LYS A 253 -18.79 9.42 -10.89
CA LYS A 253 -19.73 8.95 -11.93
C LYS A 253 -19.13 8.81 -13.34
N SER A 254 -17.80 8.65 -13.44
CA SER A 254 -17.08 8.52 -14.70
C SER A 254 -16.88 7.05 -15.08
N PHE A 255 -17.97 6.36 -15.45
CA PHE A 255 -17.97 4.90 -15.63
C PHE A 255 -17.10 4.42 -16.80
N GLY A 256 -16.98 5.21 -17.87
CA GLY A 256 -16.14 4.87 -19.02
C GLY A 256 -14.66 4.73 -18.66
N ASP A 257 -14.17 5.58 -17.75
CA ASP A 257 -12.78 5.54 -17.31
C ASP A 257 -12.53 4.33 -16.39
N VAL A 258 -13.52 3.93 -15.59
CA VAL A 258 -13.45 2.72 -14.76
C VAL A 258 -13.29 1.47 -15.63
N HIS A 259 -14.08 1.34 -16.71
CA HIS A 259 -13.93 0.24 -17.66
C HIS A 259 -12.54 0.23 -18.31
N THR A 260 -12.02 1.40 -18.66
CA THR A 260 -10.69 1.54 -19.27
C THR A 260 -9.59 1.15 -18.28
N SER A 261 -9.71 1.58 -17.02
CA SER A 261 -8.79 1.23 -15.94
C SER A 261 -8.75 -0.28 -15.69
N PHE A 262 -9.91 -0.94 -15.51
CA PHE A 262 -9.96 -2.38 -15.31
C PHE A 262 -9.44 -3.16 -16.53
N THR A 263 -9.71 -2.69 -17.75
CA THR A 263 -9.22 -3.37 -18.97
C THR A 263 -7.69 -3.31 -19.03
N LYS A 264 -7.09 -2.12 -18.82
CA LYS A 264 -5.63 -1.96 -18.73
C LYS A 264 -5.03 -2.82 -17.61
N PHE A 265 -5.66 -2.83 -16.45
CA PHE A 265 -5.19 -3.62 -15.30
C PHE A 265 -5.20 -5.12 -15.60
N LEU A 266 -6.28 -5.63 -16.19
CA LEU A 266 -6.40 -7.04 -16.58
C LEU A 266 -5.39 -7.43 -17.68
N GLU A 267 -5.07 -6.52 -18.61
CA GLU A 267 -4.03 -6.76 -19.62
C GLU A 267 -2.64 -6.90 -19.00
N VAL A 268 -2.30 -6.04 -18.03
CA VAL A 268 -1.04 -6.11 -17.29
C VAL A 268 -0.94 -7.44 -16.53
N LEU A 269 -1.96 -7.80 -15.76
CA LEU A 269 -1.96 -9.05 -14.99
C LEU A 269 -1.92 -10.29 -15.89
N ARG A 270 -2.59 -10.26 -17.05
CA ARG A 270 -2.53 -11.34 -18.03
C ARG A 270 -1.10 -11.55 -18.52
N LYS A 271 -0.40 -10.47 -18.86
CA LYS A 271 0.99 -10.52 -19.31
C LYS A 271 1.91 -11.09 -18.23
N GLU A 272 1.72 -10.70 -16.96
CA GLU A 272 2.50 -11.27 -15.84
C GLU A 272 2.25 -12.77 -15.66
N LEU A 273 1.01 -13.23 -15.84
CA LEU A 273 0.67 -14.66 -15.80
C LEU A 273 1.32 -15.44 -16.95
N ASP A 274 1.28 -14.90 -18.18
CA ASP A 274 1.94 -15.51 -19.35
C ASP A 274 3.46 -15.61 -19.14
N GLU A 275 4.08 -14.56 -18.58
CA GLU A 275 5.51 -14.54 -18.23
C GLU A 275 5.84 -15.51 -17.08
N LEU A 276 4.95 -15.69 -16.11
CA LEU A 276 5.15 -16.64 -15.02
C LEU A 276 5.00 -18.08 -15.50
N GLU A 277 4.00 -18.39 -16.31
CA GLU A 277 3.80 -19.71 -16.93
C GLU A 277 5.01 -20.11 -17.77
N SER A 278 5.52 -19.19 -18.61
CA SER A 278 6.73 -19.47 -19.39
C SER A 278 7.92 -19.79 -18.49
N ARG A 279 8.16 -19.03 -17.41
CA ARG A 279 9.24 -19.31 -16.44
C ARG A 279 9.10 -20.67 -15.75
N VAL A 280 7.88 -21.09 -15.44
CA VAL A 280 7.59 -22.42 -14.87
C VAL A 280 7.90 -23.51 -15.89
N ASN A 281 7.45 -23.35 -17.14
CA ASN A 281 7.65 -24.33 -18.21
C ASN A 281 9.12 -24.44 -18.67
N PHE A 282 9.89 -23.35 -18.61
CA PHE A 282 11.31 -23.32 -19.00
C PHE A 282 12.26 -23.82 -17.89
N SER A 283 11.81 -24.03 -16.65
CA SER A 283 12.62 -24.65 -15.59
C SER A 283 12.41 -26.18 -15.61
N PRO A 284 13.34 -27.01 -16.11
CA PRO A 284 13.18 -28.46 -16.04
C PRO A 284 13.22 -28.96 -14.59
N PRO A 285 12.54 -30.09 -14.27
CA PRO A 285 12.57 -30.69 -12.95
C PRO A 285 13.89 -31.42 -12.73
N SER A 286 14.99 -30.70 -12.47
CA SER A 286 16.30 -31.32 -12.22
C SER A 286 17.10 -30.59 -11.13
N SER A 287 16.47 -30.35 -9.98
CA SER A 287 17.18 -29.99 -8.75
C SER A 287 16.40 -30.42 -7.50
N GLN A 288 15.91 -31.66 -7.53
CA GLN A 288 15.51 -32.42 -6.35
C GLN A 288 16.18 -33.80 -6.45
N GLU A 289 17.49 -33.85 -6.26
CA GLU A 289 18.24 -35.04 -5.78
C GLU A 289 19.73 -34.73 -5.82
N SER A 290 20.28 -34.36 -4.66
CA SER A 290 21.70 -34.54 -4.29
C SER A 290 21.84 -34.18 -2.81
N ALA A 291 21.22 -34.99 -1.94
CA ALA A 291 21.64 -35.03 -0.55
C ALA A 291 22.96 -35.82 -0.51
N VAL A 292 24.07 -35.10 -0.37
CA VAL A 292 25.40 -35.68 -0.20
C VAL A 292 25.40 -36.46 1.12
N ALA A 293 25.51 -37.79 1.02
CA ALA A 293 25.84 -38.65 2.15
C ALA A 293 27.28 -38.31 2.59
N VAL A 294 27.43 -37.79 3.80
CA VAL A 294 28.73 -37.72 4.48
C VAL A 294 28.68 -38.62 5.69
N ASP A 295 29.42 -39.70 5.55
CA ASP A 295 29.81 -40.73 6.50
C ASP A 295 30.35 -40.11 7.82
N ARG A 296 29.96 -40.68 8.96
CA ARG A 296 30.49 -40.33 10.29
C ARG A 296 30.77 -41.61 11.07
N THR A 297 32.03 -41.97 11.16
CA THR A 297 32.55 -42.93 12.14
C THR A 297 33.10 -42.22 13.39
N ASP A 298 32.96 -42.95 14.49
CA ASP A 298 33.68 -42.89 15.78
C ASP A 298 33.24 -41.94 16.91
N ALA A 299 32.83 -42.59 18.01
CA ALA A 299 32.55 -42.10 19.37
C ALA A 299 33.81 -42.25 20.28
N PRO A 300 33.80 -42.18 21.65
CA PRO A 300 32.81 -41.74 22.66
C PRO A 300 33.43 -40.92 23.87
N VAL A 301 32.74 -40.89 25.03
CA VAL A 301 33.13 -40.53 26.44
C VAL A 301 32.66 -39.12 26.91
N GLY A 302 31.94 -38.89 28.03
CA GLY A 302 31.43 -39.69 29.17
C GLY A 302 30.42 -38.88 30.03
N TRP A 303 29.67 -39.58 30.89
CA TRP A 303 28.57 -39.15 31.80
C TRP A 303 29.11 -38.65 33.18
N PRO A 304 28.35 -38.10 34.17
CA PRO A 304 26.90 -38.27 34.44
C PRO A 304 26.05 -37.11 35.04
N ASN A 305 24.75 -37.20 34.76
CA ASN A 305 23.52 -36.97 35.57
C ASN A 305 23.48 -35.95 36.75
N ALA A 306 22.52 -35.01 36.70
CA ALA A 306 21.76 -34.54 37.86
C ALA A 306 20.37 -33.99 37.45
N SER A 307 19.36 -34.49 38.14
CA SER A 307 17.91 -34.22 38.13
C SER A 307 17.47 -32.76 38.12
N SER A 308 16.37 -32.43 37.41
CA SER A 308 15.10 -31.94 37.99
C SER A 308 14.06 -31.50 36.93
N ALA A 309 12.90 -32.16 36.98
CA ALA A 309 11.53 -31.71 36.72
C ALA A 309 11.16 -30.62 35.68
N SER A 310 10.21 -31.03 34.84
CA SER A 310 8.96 -30.34 34.44
C SER A 310 8.91 -29.37 33.23
N GLN A 311 8.14 -29.83 32.23
CA GLN A 311 7.08 -29.13 31.48
C GLN A 311 7.42 -27.82 30.73
N ASN A 312 7.71 -27.92 29.44
CA ASN A 312 6.76 -27.56 28.36
C ASN A 312 7.46 -27.68 27.00
N SER A 313 6.99 -28.59 26.16
CA SER A 313 7.45 -28.75 24.78
C SER A 313 6.82 -27.70 23.87
N SER A 314 7.43 -26.53 23.79
CA SER A 314 7.27 -25.62 22.66
C SER A 314 8.11 -26.15 21.50
N GLN A 315 7.46 -26.94 20.64
CA GLN A 315 8.03 -27.38 19.37
C GLN A 315 8.22 -26.16 18.46
N ASN A 316 9.47 -25.72 18.47
CA ASN A 316 10.09 -24.75 17.60
C ASN A 316 9.97 -25.22 16.13
N SER A 317 9.00 -24.69 15.40
CA SER A 317 8.99 -24.75 13.94
C SER A 317 9.72 -23.51 13.43
N GLN A 318 11.02 -23.67 13.19
CA GLN A 318 11.78 -22.77 12.32
C GLN A 318 11.18 -22.88 10.92
N THR A 319 10.28 -21.98 10.58
CA THR A 319 9.87 -21.73 9.19
C THR A 319 11.07 -21.11 8.48
N SER A 320 11.78 -21.94 7.74
CA SER A 320 12.70 -21.51 6.70
C SER A 320 11.92 -20.65 5.69
N GLU A 321 12.34 -19.41 5.51
CA GLU A 321 11.94 -18.54 4.41
C GLU A 321 12.41 -19.17 3.09
N GLY A 322 11.68 -20.15 2.60
CA GLY A 322 11.83 -20.73 1.27
C GLY A 322 10.63 -20.31 0.43
N GLN A 323 10.89 -19.71 -0.74
CA GLN A 323 9.86 -19.39 -1.73
C GLN A 323 8.86 -20.55 -1.88
N PRO A 324 7.55 -20.26 -1.95
CA PRO A 324 6.56 -21.30 -2.20
C PRO A 324 6.92 -22.04 -3.51
N PRO A 325 6.58 -23.34 -3.63
CA PRO A 325 6.86 -24.10 -4.85
C PRO A 325 6.28 -23.35 -6.06
N LYS A 326 7.05 -23.25 -7.16
CA LYS A 326 6.72 -22.37 -8.31
C LYS A 326 5.29 -22.54 -8.87
N ASN A 327 4.69 -23.74 -8.75
CA ASN A 327 3.29 -24.00 -9.11
C ASN A 327 2.28 -23.31 -8.18
N LYS A 328 2.59 -23.18 -6.88
CA LYS A 328 1.75 -22.48 -5.91
C LYS A 328 1.70 -20.98 -6.19
N GLU A 329 2.83 -20.37 -6.58
CA GLU A 329 2.86 -18.96 -6.98
C GLU A 329 1.96 -18.71 -8.21
N LEU A 330 1.98 -19.60 -9.21
CA LEU A 330 1.09 -19.50 -10.38
C LEU A 330 -0.38 -19.57 -9.98
N VAL A 331 -0.75 -20.51 -9.11
CA VAL A 331 -2.13 -20.64 -8.61
C VAL A 331 -2.55 -19.38 -7.85
N GLU A 332 -1.70 -18.85 -6.97
CA GLU A 332 -1.95 -17.62 -6.22
C GLU A 332 -2.15 -16.40 -7.15
N ARG A 333 -1.28 -16.21 -8.15
CA ARG A 333 -1.47 -15.12 -9.12
C ARG A 333 -2.71 -15.29 -9.98
N ARG A 334 -3.10 -16.53 -10.28
CA ARG A 334 -4.34 -16.82 -11.00
C ARG A 334 -5.58 -16.47 -10.16
N THR A 335 -5.57 -16.77 -8.86
CA THR A 335 -6.67 -16.38 -7.97
C THR A 335 -6.76 -14.87 -7.80
N GLU A 336 -5.62 -14.17 -7.68
CA GLU A 336 -5.54 -12.71 -7.69
C GLU A 336 -6.08 -12.12 -9.00
N TYR A 337 -5.77 -12.70 -10.15
CA TYR A 337 -6.36 -12.33 -11.44
C TYR A 337 -7.89 -12.49 -11.45
N GLY A 338 -8.39 -13.59 -10.89
CA GLY A 338 -9.82 -13.80 -10.68
C GLY A 338 -10.46 -12.72 -9.82
N LEU A 339 -9.77 -12.26 -8.77
CA LEU A 339 -10.26 -11.19 -7.90
C LEU A 339 -10.48 -9.89 -8.69
N ALA A 340 -9.59 -9.53 -9.63
CA ALA A 340 -9.77 -8.36 -10.49
C ALA A 340 -11.06 -8.46 -11.31
N TRP A 341 -11.35 -9.62 -11.91
CA TRP A 341 -12.62 -9.86 -12.62
C TRP A 341 -13.84 -9.78 -11.70
N ILE A 342 -13.75 -10.34 -10.48
CA ILE A 342 -14.85 -10.31 -9.50
C ILE A 342 -15.19 -8.88 -9.11
N VAL A 343 -14.17 -8.06 -8.80
CA VAL A 343 -14.37 -6.64 -8.47
C VAL A 343 -14.95 -5.88 -9.66
N TYR A 344 -14.48 -6.16 -10.88
CA TYR A 344 -15.00 -5.52 -12.08
C TYR A 344 -16.48 -5.87 -12.35
N MET A 345 -16.88 -7.13 -12.15
CA MET A 345 -18.30 -7.53 -12.22
C MET A 345 -19.14 -6.85 -11.14
N ARG A 346 -18.62 -6.71 -9.92
CA ARG A 346 -19.31 -6.01 -8.81
C ARG A 346 -19.53 -4.54 -9.13
N PHE A 347 -18.53 -3.86 -9.70
CA PHE A 347 -18.64 -2.48 -10.19
C PHE A 347 -19.78 -2.36 -11.21
N ALA A 348 -19.73 -3.12 -12.32
CA ALA A 348 -20.71 -2.97 -13.39
C ALA A 348 -22.14 -3.25 -12.94
N ARG A 349 -22.31 -4.21 -12.01
CA ARG A 349 -23.62 -4.45 -11.41
C ARG A 349 -24.09 -3.27 -10.54
N ARG A 350 -23.22 -2.74 -9.69
CA ARG A 350 -23.55 -1.70 -8.70
C ARG A 350 -23.76 -0.33 -9.33
N ALA A 351 -22.92 0.04 -10.28
CA ALA A 351 -22.91 1.36 -10.90
C ALA A 351 -23.81 1.44 -12.14
N GLU A 352 -23.91 0.35 -12.91
CA GLU A 352 -24.66 0.33 -14.17
C GLU A 352 -25.92 -0.53 -14.06
N ASN A 353 -25.80 -1.84 -14.31
CA ASN A 353 -26.91 -2.79 -14.28
C ASN A 353 -26.42 -4.24 -14.40
N LEU A 354 -27.35 -5.18 -14.21
CA LEU A 354 -27.08 -6.61 -14.32
C LEU A 354 -26.64 -7.04 -15.73
N LYS A 355 -27.15 -6.40 -16.79
CA LYS A 355 -26.78 -6.73 -18.19
C LYS A 355 -25.29 -6.47 -18.43
N SER A 356 -24.76 -5.37 -17.89
CA SER A 356 -23.34 -5.06 -17.96
C SER A 356 -22.49 -6.07 -17.18
N ALA A 357 -22.90 -6.42 -15.96
CA ALA A 357 -22.22 -7.46 -15.17
C ALA A 357 -22.16 -8.82 -15.91
N ARG A 358 -23.27 -9.24 -16.54
CA ARG A 358 -23.32 -10.44 -17.39
C ARG A 358 -22.41 -10.34 -18.61
N ALA A 359 -22.31 -9.16 -19.22
CA ALA A 359 -21.39 -8.94 -20.34
C ALA A 359 -19.92 -9.08 -19.92
N ILE A 360 -19.56 -8.59 -18.73
CA ILE A 360 -18.22 -8.76 -18.14
C ILE A 360 -17.96 -10.23 -17.82
N PHE A 361 -18.92 -10.94 -17.21
CA PHE A 361 -18.79 -12.39 -17.00
C PHE A 361 -18.64 -13.16 -18.31
N GLY A 362 -19.35 -12.75 -19.37
CA GLY A 362 -19.16 -13.28 -20.72
C GLY A 362 -17.76 -13.04 -21.29
N LYS A 363 -17.09 -11.94 -20.91
CA LYS A 363 -15.68 -11.68 -21.27
C LYS A 363 -14.73 -12.56 -20.44
N SER A 364 -14.90 -12.63 -19.12
CA SER A 364 -14.02 -13.41 -18.25
C SER A 364 -14.03 -14.90 -18.62
N ARG A 365 -15.19 -15.49 -18.92
CA ARG A 365 -15.30 -16.90 -19.33
C ARG A 365 -14.50 -17.28 -20.58
N ARG A 366 -14.22 -16.32 -21.47
CA ARG A 366 -13.42 -16.53 -22.68
C ARG A 366 -11.92 -16.39 -22.42
N ASP A 367 -11.53 -15.93 -21.25
CA ASP A 367 -10.14 -15.82 -20.85
C ASP A 367 -9.64 -17.14 -20.25
N ARG A 368 -8.51 -17.64 -20.76
CA ARG A 368 -7.88 -18.89 -20.32
C ARG A 368 -7.47 -18.85 -18.84
N TRP A 369 -7.11 -17.66 -18.35
CA TRP A 369 -6.58 -17.51 -16.99
C TRP A 369 -7.67 -17.43 -15.94
N THR A 370 -8.93 -17.28 -16.34
CA THR A 370 -10.05 -17.14 -15.40
C THR A 370 -10.13 -18.35 -14.46
N PRO A 371 -10.08 -18.15 -13.15
CA PRO A 371 -10.20 -19.23 -12.19
C PRO A 371 -11.66 -19.46 -11.78
N TRP A 372 -11.92 -20.58 -11.09
CA TRP A 372 -13.27 -21.00 -10.71
C TRP A 372 -13.99 -20.02 -9.77
N GLN A 373 -13.26 -19.23 -8.97
CA GLN A 373 -13.81 -18.24 -8.04
C GLN A 373 -14.66 -17.18 -8.77
N VAL A 374 -14.35 -16.91 -10.05
CA VAL A 374 -15.14 -15.99 -10.88
C VAL A 374 -16.54 -16.56 -11.17
N TYR A 375 -16.65 -17.88 -11.35
CA TYR A 375 -17.94 -18.58 -11.57
C TYR A 375 -18.76 -18.60 -10.29
N GLU A 376 -18.15 -18.94 -9.15
CA GLU A 376 -18.82 -18.87 -7.83
C GLU A 376 -19.36 -17.46 -7.58
N ALA A 377 -18.51 -16.43 -7.75
CA ALA A 377 -18.91 -15.06 -7.53
C ALA A 377 -20.03 -14.61 -8.47
N ALA A 378 -20.01 -15.02 -9.74
CA ALA A 378 -21.07 -14.71 -10.70
C ALA A 378 -22.39 -15.41 -10.35
N ALA A 379 -22.36 -16.69 -9.95
CA ALA A 379 -23.54 -17.45 -9.55
C ALA A 379 -24.20 -16.86 -8.30
N LEU A 380 -23.41 -16.55 -7.26
CA LEU A 380 -23.89 -15.90 -6.05
C LEU A 380 -24.42 -14.49 -6.34
N MET A 381 -23.79 -13.76 -7.25
CA MET A 381 -24.27 -12.44 -7.67
C MET A 381 -25.65 -12.52 -8.33
N GLU A 382 -25.86 -13.46 -9.26
CA GLU A 382 -27.17 -13.70 -9.89
C GLU A 382 -28.22 -14.09 -8.84
N TYR A 383 -27.91 -15.05 -7.97
CA TYR A 383 -28.84 -15.49 -6.92
C TYR A 383 -29.24 -14.36 -5.97
N HIS A 384 -28.27 -13.64 -5.39
CA HIS A 384 -28.58 -12.61 -4.40
C HIS A 384 -29.22 -11.36 -4.99
N CYS A 385 -28.98 -11.05 -6.27
CA CYS A 385 -29.52 -9.84 -6.91
C CYS A 385 -30.85 -10.08 -7.64
N THR A 386 -31.08 -11.27 -8.19
CA THR A 386 -32.30 -11.56 -8.98
C THR A 386 -33.19 -12.64 -8.38
N LYS A 387 -32.69 -13.41 -7.41
CA LYS A 387 -33.33 -14.61 -6.87
C LYS A 387 -33.52 -15.74 -7.90
N ALA A 388 -32.89 -15.64 -9.08
CA ALA A 388 -32.93 -16.68 -10.10
C ALA A 388 -32.00 -17.85 -9.73
N THR A 389 -32.55 -18.82 -9.00
CA THR A 389 -31.84 -20.05 -8.59
C THR A 389 -31.41 -20.88 -9.79
N ASP A 390 -32.26 -20.96 -10.82
CA ASP A 390 -32.00 -21.70 -12.06
C ASP A 390 -30.77 -21.16 -12.81
N VAL A 391 -30.62 -19.83 -12.88
CA VAL A 391 -29.45 -19.18 -13.50
C VAL A 391 -28.19 -19.44 -12.69
N ALA A 392 -28.26 -19.32 -11.36
CA ALA A 392 -27.12 -19.59 -10.49
C ALA A 392 -26.64 -21.05 -10.61
N MET A 393 -27.57 -22.01 -10.59
CA MET A 393 -27.26 -23.43 -10.79
C MET A 393 -26.62 -23.68 -12.17
N ARG A 394 -27.15 -23.10 -13.24
CA ARG A 394 -26.53 -23.23 -14.58
C ARG A 394 -25.11 -22.69 -14.63
N ILE A 395 -24.81 -21.60 -13.91
CA ILE A 395 -23.44 -21.06 -13.83
C ILE A 395 -22.52 -22.02 -13.07
N PHE A 396 -23.00 -22.61 -11.97
CA PHE A 396 -22.24 -23.61 -11.21
C PHE A 396 -21.99 -24.89 -12.01
N GLU A 397 -22.99 -25.46 -12.67
CA GLU A 397 -22.83 -26.63 -13.55
C GLU A 397 -21.83 -26.33 -14.67
N LYS A 398 -21.93 -25.14 -15.29
CA LYS A 398 -20.96 -24.74 -16.33
C LYS A 398 -19.54 -24.58 -15.78
N GLY A 399 -19.41 -24.11 -14.54
CA GLY A 399 -18.12 -24.08 -13.85
C GLY A 399 -17.58 -25.49 -13.60
N LEU A 400 -18.44 -26.44 -13.25
CA LEU A 400 -18.03 -27.80 -12.91
C LEU A 400 -17.56 -28.58 -14.15
N GLU A 401 -18.13 -28.29 -15.32
CA GLU A 401 -17.63 -28.79 -16.61
C GLU A 401 -16.19 -28.33 -16.90
N ASN A 402 -15.86 -27.09 -16.52
CA ASN A 402 -14.56 -26.48 -16.79
C ASN A 402 -13.52 -26.73 -15.69
N PHE A 403 -13.97 -27.02 -14.46
CA PHE A 403 -13.14 -27.18 -13.27
C PHE A 403 -13.53 -28.47 -12.52
N SER A 404 -13.72 -29.56 -13.26
CA SER A 404 -14.09 -30.87 -12.70
C SER A 404 -13.09 -31.37 -11.66
N ASP A 405 -11.83 -30.98 -11.81
CA ASP A 405 -10.73 -31.42 -10.97
C ASP A 405 -10.61 -30.58 -9.68
N GLU A 406 -11.40 -29.53 -9.49
CA GLU A 406 -11.33 -28.62 -8.34
C GLU A 406 -12.35 -28.99 -7.26
N ALA A 407 -11.94 -29.83 -6.30
CA ALA A 407 -12.79 -30.27 -5.19
C ALA A 407 -13.36 -29.11 -4.34
N GLU A 408 -12.60 -28.01 -4.20
CA GLU A 408 -13.07 -26.82 -3.48
C GLU A 408 -14.25 -26.16 -4.20
N PHE A 409 -14.26 -26.12 -5.54
CA PHE A 409 -15.38 -25.57 -6.30
C PHE A 409 -16.64 -26.43 -6.14
N ALA A 410 -16.51 -27.76 -6.18
CA ALA A 410 -17.63 -28.67 -5.90
C ALA A 410 -18.18 -28.48 -4.48
N LEU A 411 -17.30 -28.28 -3.49
CA LEU A 411 -17.68 -27.98 -2.11
C LEU A 411 -18.46 -26.66 -1.99
N LYS A 412 -18.04 -25.60 -2.69
CA LYS A 412 -18.77 -24.32 -2.72
C LYS A 412 -20.15 -24.47 -3.33
N TYR A 413 -20.26 -25.20 -4.44
CA TYR A 413 -21.55 -25.44 -5.09
C TYR A 413 -22.48 -26.29 -4.21
N LEU A 414 -21.97 -27.34 -3.56
CA LEU A 414 -22.74 -28.12 -2.58
C LEU A 414 -23.24 -27.23 -1.44
N GLY A 415 -22.39 -26.35 -0.91
CA GLY A 415 -22.77 -25.37 0.10
C GLY A 415 -23.89 -24.43 -0.36
N PHE A 416 -23.87 -24.01 -1.62
CA PHE A 416 -24.94 -23.20 -2.23
C PHE A 416 -26.26 -23.98 -2.31
N LEU A 417 -26.26 -25.21 -2.84
CA LEU A 417 -27.47 -26.04 -2.97
C LEU A 417 -28.13 -26.31 -1.60
N ILE A 418 -27.32 -26.62 -0.59
CA ILE A 418 -27.79 -26.75 0.79
C ILE A 418 -28.42 -25.44 1.28
N SER A 419 -27.80 -24.29 0.99
CA SER A 419 -28.30 -22.99 1.46
C SER A 419 -29.63 -22.56 0.85
N ILE A 420 -29.96 -23.07 -0.35
CA ILE A 420 -31.25 -22.84 -1.02
C ILE A 420 -32.27 -23.95 -0.76
N ASN A 421 -31.91 -24.92 0.10
CA ASN A 421 -32.73 -26.07 0.45
C ASN A 421 -33.12 -26.94 -0.77
N ASP A 422 -32.18 -27.14 -1.69
CA ASP A 422 -32.33 -28.03 -2.85
C ASP A 422 -31.68 -29.38 -2.57
N ASP A 423 -32.32 -30.18 -1.71
CA ASP A 423 -31.87 -31.49 -1.25
C ASP A 423 -31.57 -32.48 -2.38
N SER A 424 -32.41 -32.46 -3.42
CA SER A 424 -32.33 -33.39 -4.53
C SER A 424 -31.04 -33.17 -5.32
N ASN A 425 -30.79 -31.92 -5.73
CA ASN A 425 -29.59 -31.58 -6.47
C ASN A 425 -28.35 -31.62 -5.57
N ALA A 426 -28.46 -31.26 -4.29
CA ALA A 426 -27.34 -31.34 -3.35
C ALA A 426 -26.86 -32.79 -3.16
N ARG A 427 -27.79 -33.74 -2.97
CA ARG A 427 -27.46 -35.17 -2.88
C ARG A 427 -26.87 -35.70 -4.17
N ALA A 428 -27.45 -35.34 -5.33
CA ALA A 428 -26.91 -35.75 -6.63
C ALA A 428 -25.48 -35.23 -6.87
N LEU A 429 -25.21 -33.97 -6.50
CA LEU A 429 -23.87 -33.39 -6.59
C LEU A 429 -22.90 -34.06 -5.63
N PHE A 430 -23.32 -34.33 -4.39
CA PHE A 430 -22.52 -35.05 -3.39
C PHE A 430 -22.05 -36.40 -3.93
N GLU A 431 -23.00 -37.25 -4.39
CA GLU A 431 -22.68 -38.56 -4.93
C GLU A 431 -21.76 -38.49 -6.15
N ARG A 432 -21.98 -37.52 -7.05
CA ARG A 432 -21.10 -37.30 -8.19
C ARG A 432 -19.69 -36.90 -7.75
N ALA A 433 -19.56 -35.98 -6.80
CA ALA A 433 -18.29 -35.41 -6.38
C ALA A 433 -17.42 -36.41 -5.60
N VAL A 434 -17.98 -37.13 -4.63
CA VAL A 434 -17.20 -38.09 -3.82
C VAL A 434 -16.64 -39.27 -4.61
N ASN A 435 -17.29 -39.62 -5.72
CA ASN A 435 -16.83 -40.65 -6.65
C ASN A 435 -15.82 -40.12 -7.69
N SER A 436 -15.74 -38.80 -7.88
CA SER A 436 -14.85 -38.17 -8.87
C SER A 436 -13.48 -37.81 -8.31
N PHE A 437 -13.36 -37.63 -6.99
CA PHE A 437 -12.12 -37.21 -6.32
C PHE A 437 -11.47 -38.36 -5.53
N SER A 438 -10.16 -38.29 -5.30
CA SER A 438 -9.50 -39.20 -4.36
C SER A 438 -10.07 -39.02 -2.95
N PRO A 439 -10.02 -40.05 -2.09
CA PRO A 439 -10.55 -39.97 -0.73
C PRO A 439 -10.05 -38.73 0.03
N GLU A 440 -8.77 -38.40 -0.04
CA GLU A 440 -8.18 -37.27 0.68
C GLU A 440 -8.78 -35.93 0.25
N ARG A 441 -9.02 -35.77 -1.06
CA ARG A 441 -9.59 -34.53 -1.65
C ARG A 441 -11.10 -34.46 -1.49
N ALA A 442 -11.79 -35.59 -1.44
CA ALA A 442 -13.22 -35.69 -1.22
C ALA A 442 -13.61 -35.45 0.26
N ARG A 443 -12.68 -35.59 1.20
CA ARG A 443 -12.96 -35.52 2.65
C ARG A 443 -13.72 -34.27 3.09
N PRO A 444 -13.38 -33.05 2.64
CA PRO A 444 -14.17 -31.85 2.99
C PRO A 444 -15.61 -31.88 2.48
N ILE A 445 -15.87 -32.57 1.36
CA ILE A 445 -17.20 -32.74 0.78
C ILE A 445 -18.01 -33.72 1.63
N TRP A 446 -17.40 -34.84 2.05
CA TRP A 446 -17.97 -35.77 3.04
C TRP A 446 -18.35 -35.05 4.33
N GLU A 447 -17.43 -34.30 4.92
CA GLU A 447 -17.67 -33.58 6.17
C GLU A 447 -18.80 -32.55 6.05
N ARG A 448 -18.88 -31.84 4.91
CA ARG A 448 -19.95 -30.86 4.67
C ARG A 448 -21.32 -31.53 4.55
N TRP A 449 -21.40 -32.66 3.85
CA TRP A 449 -22.65 -33.42 3.70
C TRP A 449 -23.06 -34.11 5.00
N ALA A 450 -22.10 -34.67 5.75
CA ALA A 450 -22.37 -35.28 7.05
C ALA A 450 -22.95 -34.29 8.06
N ARG A 451 -22.39 -33.07 8.14
CA ARG A 451 -22.97 -32.01 8.98
C ARG A 451 -24.41 -31.66 8.59
N TYR A 452 -24.73 -31.71 7.30
CA TYR A 452 -26.08 -31.46 6.82
C TYR A 452 -27.04 -32.59 7.22
N GLU A 453 -26.69 -33.84 6.92
CA GLU A 453 -27.50 -35.02 7.25
C GLU A 453 -27.70 -35.20 8.76
N TYR A 454 -26.69 -34.91 9.59
CA TYR A 454 -26.83 -34.99 11.05
C TYR A 454 -27.75 -33.92 11.64
N GLN A 455 -27.85 -32.76 10.99
CA GLN A 455 -28.68 -31.66 11.49
C GLN A 455 -30.12 -31.72 10.99
N PHE A 456 -30.31 -32.10 9.72
CA PHE A 456 -31.59 -31.94 9.02
C PHE A 456 -32.10 -33.24 8.39
N GLY A 457 -31.24 -34.25 8.26
CA GLY A 457 -31.60 -35.57 7.73
C GLY A 457 -32.34 -36.44 8.74
N ASN A 458 -32.53 -37.71 8.38
CA ASN A 458 -33.09 -38.72 9.28
C ASN A 458 -31.99 -39.65 9.80
N LEU A 459 -32.29 -40.34 10.91
CA LEU A 459 -31.31 -41.21 11.59
C LEU A 459 -30.80 -42.34 10.68
N GLU A 460 -31.65 -42.89 9.82
CA GLU A 460 -31.29 -43.95 8.89
C GLU A 460 -30.27 -43.47 7.84
N ALA A 461 -30.48 -42.29 7.24
CA ALA A 461 -29.55 -41.69 6.30
C ALA A 461 -28.21 -41.35 6.96
N ALA A 462 -28.23 -40.85 8.20
CA ALA A 462 -27.03 -40.58 8.99
C ALA A 462 -26.21 -41.86 9.24
N GLN A 463 -26.85 -42.96 9.66
CA GLN A 463 -26.18 -44.25 9.89
C GLN A 463 -25.59 -44.85 8.61
N ILE A 464 -26.31 -44.74 7.48
CA ILE A 464 -25.82 -45.17 6.17
C ILE A 464 -24.58 -44.34 5.78
N LEU A 465 -24.63 -43.03 6.00
CA LEU A 465 -23.53 -42.13 5.69
C LEU A 465 -22.30 -42.41 6.56
N GLU A 466 -22.47 -42.62 7.87
CA GLU A 466 -21.40 -42.97 8.80
C GLU A 466 -20.69 -44.26 8.36
N LYS A 467 -21.45 -45.29 8.00
CA LYS A 467 -20.90 -46.55 7.51
C LYS A 467 -20.09 -46.35 6.22
N ARG A 468 -20.63 -45.58 5.27
CA ARG A 468 -19.91 -45.27 4.02
C ARG A 468 -18.64 -44.45 4.29
N MET A 469 -18.69 -43.53 5.25
CA MET A 469 -17.53 -42.71 5.61
C MET A 469 -16.46 -43.54 6.33
N SER A 470 -16.84 -44.51 7.19
CA SER A 470 -15.89 -45.44 7.80
C SER A 470 -15.24 -46.37 6.78
N ASP A 471 -16.00 -46.80 5.77
CA ASP A 471 -15.47 -47.64 4.68
C ASP A 471 -14.50 -46.83 3.79
N ALA A 472 -14.81 -45.55 3.53
CA ALA A 472 -13.97 -44.65 2.74
C ALA A 472 -12.72 -44.15 3.50
N TYR A 473 -12.78 -44.04 4.83
CA TYR A 473 -11.69 -43.56 5.69
C TYR A 473 -11.44 -44.49 6.90
N PRO A 474 -10.84 -45.68 6.69
CA PRO A 474 -10.64 -46.67 7.76
C PRO A 474 -9.72 -46.21 8.91
N ASN A 475 -8.88 -45.19 8.66
CA ASN A 475 -7.83 -44.75 9.59
C ASN A 475 -8.09 -43.36 10.23
N GLY A 476 -9.29 -42.79 10.09
CA GLY A 476 -9.66 -41.51 10.71
C GLY A 476 -9.42 -40.27 9.87
#